data_AF-A0A3D5RTG3-F1
#
_entry.id   AF-A0A3D5RTG3-F1
#
_cell.length_a   1.000
_cell.length_b   1.000
_cell.length_c   1.000
_cell.angle_alpha   90.00
_cell.angle_beta   90.00
_cell.angle_gamma   90.00
#
_symmetry.space_group_name_H-M   'P 1'
#
loop_
_entity.id
_entity.type
_entity.pdbx_description
1 polymer ?
#
loop_
_entity_poly.entity_id
_entity_poly.type
_entity_poly.pdbx_seq_one_letter_code
_entity_poly.pdbx_strand_id
1 'polypeptide(L)'
;MNSVSNFEGSNRLNTAPDYRSAGFTLLEMLVVLVIMGLLAALVGPQLLGRVDTSRVTAAETQVRMLKGALDTIRLDIGRYPSKEEGLNLLEIPPEDERTARKWQGPYLVEGVPSDPWGFPYQYNPVSRSSIAIFSYGADGEPGGEGLNEDIGIFPRKTTSNN
;
A
#
# COMPACT_ATOMS: atom_id res chain seq x y z
N MET A 1 -57.90 90.40 16.93
CA MET A 1 -57.91 89.39 18.01
C MET A 1 -57.55 88.04 17.42
N ASN A 2 -56.48 87.44 17.95
CA ASN A 2 -56.24 86.00 18.22
C ASN A 2 -56.34 85.02 17.03
N SER A 3 -55.55 83.95 16.91
CA SER A 3 -54.60 83.29 17.79
C SER A 3 -53.74 82.34 16.93
N VAL A 4 -52.52 82.08 17.39
CA VAL A 4 -51.70 80.85 17.28
C VAL A 4 -52.42 79.59 16.75
N SER A 5 -51.79 78.69 15.98
CA SER A 5 -50.77 77.75 16.49
C SER A 5 -50.15 76.82 15.43
N ASN A 6 -48.84 76.55 15.60
CA ASN A 6 -48.11 75.26 15.50
C ASN A 6 -48.21 74.37 14.23
N PHE A 7 -47.09 74.13 13.53
CA PHE A 7 -46.06 73.06 13.73
C PHE A 7 -46.52 71.70 13.19
N GLU A 8 -45.81 71.17 12.18
CA GLU A 8 -45.07 69.90 12.25
C GLU A 8 -44.56 69.47 10.87
N GLY A 9 -43.29 69.08 10.83
CA GLY A 9 -42.64 68.56 9.65
C GLY A 9 -43.13 67.15 9.30
N SER A 10 -43.11 66.82 8.01
CA SER A 10 -43.25 65.42 7.57
C SER A 10 -42.00 64.98 6.82
N ASN A 11 -41.23 64.16 7.53
CA ASN A 11 -40.11 63.36 7.03
C ASN A 11 -40.60 62.49 5.86
N ARG A 12 -39.99 62.64 4.68
CA ARG A 12 -40.28 61.79 3.52
C ARG A 12 -39.47 60.50 3.65
N LEU A 13 -40.14 59.40 3.97
CA LEU A 13 -39.52 58.07 4.07
C LEU A 13 -39.20 57.56 2.65
N ASN A 14 -37.91 57.39 2.37
CA ASN A 14 -37.42 56.60 1.24
C ASN A 14 -37.69 55.12 1.51
N THR A 15 -38.54 54.49 0.70
CA THR A 15 -38.75 53.04 0.70
C THR A 15 -37.77 52.37 -0.25
N ALA A 16 -36.71 51.77 0.28
CA ALA A 16 -35.86 50.85 -0.48
C ALA A 16 -36.63 49.54 -0.75
N PRO A 17 -36.44 48.89 -1.91
CA PRO A 17 -37.09 47.62 -2.21
C PRO A 17 -36.52 46.49 -1.34
N ASP A 18 -37.42 45.76 -0.66
CA ASP A 18 -37.10 44.55 0.10
C ASP A 18 -36.82 43.39 -0.89
N TYR A 19 -35.56 42.96 -0.96
CA TYR A 19 -35.21 41.70 -1.61
C TYR A 19 -35.70 40.56 -0.73
N ARG A 20 -36.86 39.99 -1.05
CA ARG A 20 -37.39 38.81 -0.36
C ARG A 20 -36.40 37.66 -0.53
N SER A 21 -35.72 37.29 0.55
CA SER A 21 -34.92 36.08 0.63
C SER A 21 -35.85 34.87 0.46
N ALA A 22 -35.78 34.21 -0.69
CA ALA A 22 -36.44 32.93 -0.89
C ALA A 22 -35.69 31.87 -0.06
N GLY A 23 -36.35 31.30 0.94
CA GLY A 23 -35.81 30.20 1.73
C GLY A 23 -35.79 28.90 0.93
N PHE A 24 -34.80 28.05 1.19
CA PHE A 24 -34.73 26.71 0.62
C PHE A 24 -35.92 25.86 1.06
N THR A 25 -36.45 25.05 0.14
CA THR A 25 -37.53 24.11 0.47
C THR A 25 -36.96 22.81 1.04
N LEU A 26 -37.73 22.10 1.87
CA LEU A 26 -37.33 20.78 2.39
C LEU A 26 -37.07 19.76 1.26
N LEU A 27 -37.84 19.86 0.17
CA LEU A 27 -37.72 18.97 -0.98
C LEU A 27 -36.36 19.12 -1.68
N GLU A 28 -35.85 20.35 -1.78
CA GLU A 28 -34.57 20.65 -2.42
C GLU A 28 -33.39 20.01 -1.65
N MET A 29 -33.39 20.12 -0.32
CA MET A 29 -32.40 19.43 0.52
C MET A 29 -32.55 17.90 0.45
N LEU A 30 -33.79 17.38 0.34
CA LEU A 30 -34.02 15.94 0.18
C LEU A 30 -33.40 15.41 -1.12
N VAL A 31 -33.59 16.11 -2.24
CA VAL A 31 -33.01 15.70 -3.54
C VAL A 31 -31.49 15.72 -3.49
N VAL A 32 -30.88 16.74 -2.88
CA VAL A 32 -29.43 16.83 -2.73
C VAL A 32 -28.87 15.67 -1.90
N LEU A 33 -29.50 15.34 -0.76
CA LEU A 33 -29.07 14.21 0.08
C LEU A 33 -29.18 12.87 -0.64
N VAL A 34 -30.24 12.68 -1.46
CA VAL A 34 -30.39 11.48 -2.28
C VAL A 34 -29.26 11.36 -3.29
N ILE A 35 -28.94 12.43 -4.04
CA ILE A 35 -27.85 12.42 -5.03
C ILE A 35 -26.50 12.19 -4.33
N MET A 36 -26.24 12.84 -3.19
CA MET A 36 -25.02 12.64 -2.40
C MET A 36 -24.89 11.18 -1.94
N GLY A 37 -25.98 10.56 -1.46
CA GLY A 37 -25.99 9.15 -1.06
C GLY A 37 -25.69 8.20 -2.23
N LEU A 38 -26.25 8.46 -3.41
CA LEU A 38 -25.99 7.67 -4.62
C LEU A 38 -24.52 7.79 -5.08
N LEU A 39 -23.97 9.01 -5.07
CA LEU A 39 -22.57 9.24 -5.43
C LEU A 39 -21.61 8.59 -4.42
N ALA A 40 -21.89 8.70 -3.12
CA ALA A 40 -21.09 8.07 -2.08
C ALA A 40 -21.06 6.53 -2.24
N ALA A 41 -22.19 5.91 -2.61
CA ALA A 41 -22.27 4.47 -2.85
C ALA A 41 -21.43 3.99 -4.05
N LEU A 42 -21.26 4.83 -5.07
CA LEU A 42 -20.47 4.51 -6.26
C LEU A 42 -18.97 4.66 -6.04
N VAL A 43 -18.55 5.69 -5.30
CA VAL A 43 -17.12 6.08 -5.19
C VAL A 43 -16.43 5.43 -3.99
N GLY A 44 -17.16 5.08 -2.93
CA GLY A 44 -16.58 4.54 -1.68
C GLY A 44 -15.72 3.27 -1.82
N PRO A 45 -16.14 2.23 -2.55
CA PRO A 45 -15.44 0.93 -2.51
C PRO A 45 -14.15 0.84 -3.37
N GLN A 46 -13.95 1.73 -4.35
CA GLN A 46 -12.97 1.51 -5.41
C GLN A 46 -11.51 1.86 -5.05
N LEU A 47 -11.29 2.63 -3.97
CA LEU A 47 -9.95 3.10 -3.60
C LEU A 47 -9.16 2.08 -2.78
N LEU A 48 -9.81 1.24 -1.98
CA LEU A 48 -9.13 0.33 -1.05
C LEU A 48 -8.51 -0.88 -1.79
N GLY A 49 -9.25 -1.55 -2.68
CA GLY A 49 -8.75 -2.74 -3.38
C GLY A 49 -7.59 -2.51 -4.36
N ARG A 50 -7.35 -1.26 -4.80
CA ARG A 50 -6.22 -0.93 -5.70
C ARG A 50 -4.88 -0.85 -4.96
N VAL A 51 -4.88 -0.37 -3.73
CA VAL A 51 -3.66 -0.32 -2.90
C VAL A 51 -3.23 -1.75 -2.57
N ASP A 52 -4.20 -2.59 -2.24
CA ASP A 52 -3.98 -3.97 -1.83
C ASP A 52 -3.35 -4.83 -2.94
N THR A 53 -3.84 -4.73 -4.17
CA THR A 53 -3.27 -5.43 -5.34
C THR A 53 -1.88 -4.92 -5.74
N SER A 54 -1.61 -3.63 -5.53
CA SER A 54 -0.28 -3.05 -5.80
C SER A 54 0.79 -3.60 -4.86
N ARG A 55 0.43 -3.86 -3.59
CA ARG A 55 1.33 -4.49 -2.61
C ARG A 55 1.70 -5.90 -3.01
N VAL A 56 0.73 -6.74 -3.38
CA VAL A 56 1.00 -8.11 -3.87
C VAL A 56 1.96 -8.08 -5.06
N THR A 57 1.70 -7.20 -6.03
CA THR A 57 2.57 -7.06 -7.23
C THR A 57 3.99 -6.60 -6.88
N ALA A 58 4.12 -5.67 -5.93
CA ALA A 58 5.42 -5.22 -5.43
C ALA A 58 6.17 -6.37 -4.73
N ALA A 59 5.47 -7.14 -3.89
CA ALA A 59 6.04 -8.27 -3.16
C ALA A 59 6.61 -9.32 -4.13
N GLU A 60 5.84 -9.70 -5.14
CA GLU A 60 6.30 -10.63 -6.16
C GLU A 60 7.53 -10.12 -6.93
N THR A 61 7.56 -8.82 -7.23
CA THR A 61 8.65 -8.20 -7.97
C THR A 61 9.93 -8.18 -7.15
N GLN A 62 9.83 -7.83 -5.86
CA GLN A 62 10.92 -7.90 -4.90
C GLN A 62 11.42 -9.35 -4.71
N VAL A 63 10.52 -10.33 -4.61
CA VAL A 63 10.90 -11.76 -4.56
C VAL A 63 11.70 -12.18 -5.80
N ARG A 64 11.25 -11.79 -7.00
CA ARG A 64 11.97 -12.09 -8.25
C ARG A 64 13.36 -11.43 -8.30
N MET A 65 13.46 -10.18 -7.82
CA MET A 65 14.74 -9.47 -7.71
C MET A 65 15.70 -10.19 -6.75
N LEU A 66 15.24 -10.52 -5.55
CA LEU A 66 16.03 -11.25 -4.56
C LEU A 66 16.46 -12.62 -5.09
N LYS A 67 15.57 -13.33 -5.80
CA LYS A 67 15.91 -14.58 -6.46
C LYS A 67 17.04 -14.41 -7.49
N GLY A 68 17.00 -13.35 -8.29
CA GLY A 68 18.06 -13.04 -9.25
C GLY A 68 19.41 -12.76 -8.58
N ALA A 69 19.41 -12.03 -7.46
CA ALA A 69 20.62 -11.81 -6.66
C ALA A 69 21.15 -13.14 -6.08
N LEU A 70 20.26 -13.98 -5.55
CA LEU A 70 20.58 -15.33 -5.06
C LEU A 70 21.14 -16.25 -6.15
N ASP A 71 20.64 -16.14 -7.37
CA ASP A 71 21.18 -16.86 -8.52
C ASP A 71 22.57 -16.38 -8.89
N THR A 72 22.80 -15.07 -8.86
CA THR A 72 24.08 -14.45 -9.19
C THR A 72 25.16 -14.89 -8.20
N ILE A 73 24.92 -14.75 -6.89
CA ILE A 73 25.88 -15.22 -5.89
C ILE A 73 26.15 -16.73 -6.02
N ARG A 74 25.14 -17.52 -6.39
CA ARG A 74 25.32 -18.96 -6.62
C ARG A 74 26.27 -19.24 -7.79
N LEU A 75 26.27 -18.42 -8.84
CA LEU A 75 27.23 -18.57 -9.93
C LEU A 75 28.66 -18.30 -9.46
N ASP A 76 28.84 -17.33 -8.56
CA ASP A 76 30.15 -16.92 -8.05
C ASP A 76 30.72 -17.90 -7.04
N ILE A 77 29.97 -18.23 -6.00
CA ILE A 77 30.44 -19.09 -4.90
C ILE A 77 30.13 -20.59 -5.13
N GLY A 78 29.28 -20.91 -6.10
CA GLY A 78 28.88 -22.28 -6.48
C GLY A 78 27.74 -22.88 -5.65
N ARG A 79 27.10 -22.10 -4.78
CA ARG A 79 25.97 -22.52 -3.93
C ARG A 79 25.11 -21.33 -3.54
N TYR A 80 23.87 -21.58 -3.13
CA TYR A 80 23.10 -20.57 -2.43
C TYR A 80 23.64 -20.33 -0.99
N PRO A 81 23.32 -19.18 -0.38
CA PRO A 81 23.62 -18.92 1.03
C PRO A 81 23.04 -20.02 1.94
N SER A 82 23.74 -20.34 3.02
CA SER A 82 23.22 -21.25 4.06
C SER A 82 22.08 -20.58 4.83
N LYS A 83 21.46 -21.34 5.75
CA LYS A 83 20.39 -20.79 6.59
C LYS A 83 20.92 -19.72 7.54
N GLU A 84 22.15 -19.90 8.02
CA GLU A 84 22.84 -19.00 8.95
C GLU A 84 23.33 -17.73 8.25
N GLU A 85 23.83 -17.86 7.02
CA GLU A 85 24.24 -16.72 6.19
C GLU A 85 23.03 -15.91 5.71
N GLY A 86 21.93 -16.61 5.34
CA GLY A 86 20.68 -16.00 4.93
C GLY A 86 20.82 -15.01 3.77
N LEU A 87 19.95 -14.01 3.75
CA LEU A 87 20.01 -12.93 2.75
C LEU A 87 21.15 -11.92 3.03
N ASN A 88 21.75 -11.94 4.22
CA ASN A 88 22.85 -11.04 4.58
C ASN A 88 24.09 -11.23 3.68
N LEU A 89 24.30 -12.44 3.17
CA LEU A 89 25.39 -12.75 2.24
C LEU A 89 25.26 -12.01 0.89
N LEU A 90 24.08 -11.48 0.57
CA LEU A 90 23.87 -10.65 -0.61
C LEU A 90 24.53 -9.27 -0.48
N GLU A 91 24.79 -8.83 0.75
CA GLU A 91 25.33 -7.50 1.04
C GLU A 91 26.76 -7.57 1.59
N ILE A 92 26.99 -8.48 2.54
CA ILE A 92 28.23 -8.56 3.30
C ILE A 92 29.00 -9.80 2.87
N PRO A 93 30.33 -9.69 2.61
CA PRO A 93 31.14 -10.86 2.29
C PRO A 93 31.17 -11.85 3.46
N PRO A 94 31.25 -13.17 3.20
CA PRO A 94 31.29 -14.18 4.24
C PRO A 94 32.62 -14.14 5.01
N GLU A 95 32.60 -14.60 6.26
CA GLU A 95 33.80 -14.73 7.09
C GLU A 95 34.75 -15.84 6.60
N ASP A 96 34.21 -16.88 5.95
CA ASP A 96 35.03 -17.95 5.35
C ASP A 96 35.86 -17.41 4.18
N GLU A 97 37.18 -17.25 4.39
CA GLU A 97 38.09 -16.69 3.40
C GLU A 97 38.01 -17.39 2.03
N ARG A 98 37.77 -18.71 2.02
CA ARG A 98 37.66 -19.47 0.76
C ARG A 98 36.45 -19.05 -0.05
N THR A 99 35.32 -18.81 0.61
CA THR A 99 34.10 -18.31 -0.02
C THR A 99 34.23 -16.82 -0.34
N ALA A 100 34.84 -16.03 0.55
CA ALA A 100 35.07 -14.60 0.36
C ALA A 100 35.91 -14.30 -0.89
N ARG A 101 36.91 -15.12 -1.21
CA ARG A 101 37.71 -15.01 -2.44
C ARG A 101 36.90 -15.17 -3.73
N LYS A 102 35.75 -15.83 -3.67
CA LYS A 102 34.87 -16.05 -4.84
C LYS A 102 33.73 -15.05 -4.92
N TRP A 103 33.39 -14.42 -3.80
CA TRP A 103 32.28 -13.47 -3.69
C TRP A 103 32.60 -12.19 -4.48
N GLN A 104 31.68 -11.75 -5.34
CA GLN A 104 31.84 -10.55 -6.19
C GLN A 104 30.79 -9.47 -5.92
N GLY A 105 30.13 -9.55 -4.76
CA GLY A 105 29.07 -8.62 -4.39
C GLY A 105 29.57 -7.21 -4.04
N PRO A 106 28.69 -6.36 -3.48
CA PRO A 106 27.32 -6.68 -3.08
C PRO A 106 26.40 -6.94 -4.28
N TYR A 107 25.44 -7.85 -4.11
CA TYR A 107 24.48 -8.24 -5.16
C TYR A 107 23.18 -7.43 -5.10
N LEU A 108 23.05 -6.55 -4.09
CA LEU A 108 21.94 -5.62 -3.91
C LEU A 108 22.52 -4.20 -3.73
N VAL A 109 21.85 -3.21 -4.31
CA VAL A 109 22.32 -1.81 -4.27
C VAL A 109 21.96 -1.13 -2.95
N GLU A 110 20.74 -1.36 -2.46
CA GLU A 110 20.19 -0.71 -1.26
C GLU A 110 19.95 -1.72 -0.12
N GLY A 111 20.56 -2.90 -0.22
CA GLY A 111 20.33 -4.02 0.69
C GLY A 111 19.02 -4.75 0.46
N VAL A 112 18.70 -5.67 1.37
CA VAL A 112 17.50 -6.51 1.36
C VAL A 112 16.32 -5.65 1.81
N PRO A 113 15.37 -5.36 0.91
CA PRO A 113 14.19 -4.59 1.29
C PRO A 113 13.29 -5.40 2.22
N SER A 114 12.52 -4.71 3.05
CA SER A 114 11.31 -5.28 3.64
C SER A 114 10.25 -5.50 2.55
N ASP A 115 9.34 -6.43 2.82
CA ASP A 115 8.16 -6.62 1.98
C ASP A 115 7.21 -5.40 2.05
N PRO A 116 6.16 -5.34 1.21
CA PRO A 116 5.25 -4.20 1.14
C PRO A 116 4.40 -3.95 2.39
N TRP A 117 4.40 -4.88 3.35
CA TRP A 117 3.75 -4.76 4.64
C TRP A 117 4.73 -4.45 5.78
N GLY A 118 6.02 -4.37 5.47
CA GLY A 118 7.09 -4.02 6.39
C GLY A 118 7.73 -5.20 7.10
N PHE A 119 7.39 -6.44 6.73
CA PHE A 119 7.99 -7.64 7.29
C PHE A 119 9.24 -8.06 6.50
N PRO A 120 10.20 -8.74 7.15
CA PRO A 120 11.35 -9.29 6.44
C PRO A 120 10.94 -10.46 5.55
N TYR A 121 11.57 -10.57 4.38
CA TYR A 121 11.46 -11.75 3.53
C TYR A 121 12.00 -13.01 4.22
N GLN A 122 11.28 -14.11 4.03
CA GLN A 122 11.70 -15.42 4.48
C GLN A 122 12.58 -16.08 3.44
N TYR A 123 13.68 -16.69 3.89
CA TYR A 123 14.60 -17.44 3.05
C TYR A 123 14.86 -18.81 3.65
N ASN A 124 14.67 -19.86 2.86
CA ASN A 124 14.94 -21.23 3.28
C ASN A 124 15.66 -22.01 2.17
N PRO A 125 16.95 -22.35 2.35
CA PRO A 125 17.66 -23.19 1.40
C PRO A 125 17.21 -24.65 1.53
N VAL A 126 16.65 -25.21 0.46
CA VAL A 126 16.12 -26.59 0.45
C VAL A 126 17.19 -27.57 -0.03
N SER A 127 17.94 -27.17 -1.05
CA SER A 127 19.06 -27.94 -1.60
C SER A 127 20.10 -27.01 -2.22
N ARG A 128 21.20 -27.57 -2.74
CA ARG A 128 22.22 -26.79 -3.47
C ARG A 128 21.68 -26.06 -4.71
N SER A 129 20.51 -26.45 -5.21
CA SER A 129 19.91 -25.92 -6.44
C SER A 129 18.49 -25.39 -6.26
N SER A 130 17.89 -25.54 -5.07
CA SER A 130 16.52 -25.14 -4.79
C SER A 130 16.44 -24.37 -3.47
N ILE A 131 15.70 -23.27 -3.48
CA ILE A 131 15.48 -22.39 -2.34
C ILE A 131 14.00 -22.01 -2.28
N ALA A 132 13.51 -21.69 -1.09
CA ALA A 132 12.28 -20.97 -0.89
C ALA A 132 12.61 -19.51 -0.55
N ILE A 133 11.91 -18.57 -1.18
CA ILE A 133 11.96 -17.15 -0.82
C ILE A 133 10.59 -16.52 -0.97
N PHE A 134 10.04 -15.97 0.12
CA PHE A 134 8.64 -15.55 0.17
C PHE A 134 8.37 -14.52 1.26
N SER A 135 7.26 -13.81 1.14
CA SER A 135 6.64 -12.99 2.18
C SER A 135 5.41 -13.73 2.70
N TYR A 136 5.08 -13.53 3.98
CA TYR A 136 3.86 -14.04 4.62
C TYR A 136 2.61 -13.21 4.31
N GLY A 137 2.72 -12.18 3.46
CA GLY A 137 1.58 -11.32 3.15
C GLY A 137 1.22 -10.36 4.29
N ALA A 138 -0.03 -9.91 4.29
CA ALA A 138 -0.50 -8.79 5.11
C ALA A 138 -0.58 -9.10 6.61
N ASP A 139 -0.80 -10.36 7.00
CA ASP A 139 -0.87 -10.77 8.40
C ASP A 139 0.48 -11.18 8.99
N GLY A 140 1.48 -11.45 8.14
CA GLY A 140 2.81 -11.85 8.58
C GLY A 140 2.85 -13.29 9.11
N GLU A 141 1.82 -14.10 8.86
CA GLU A 141 1.72 -15.48 9.30
C GLU A 141 1.74 -16.48 8.12
N PRO A 142 2.17 -17.73 8.33
CA PRO A 142 2.15 -18.74 7.27
C PRO A 142 0.74 -19.08 6.80
N GLY A 143 0.51 -19.03 5.49
CA GLY A 143 -0.71 -19.48 4.85
C GLY A 143 -1.58 -18.30 4.39
N GLY A 144 -2.79 -18.20 4.95
CA GLY A 144 -3.73 -17.11 4.64
C GLY A 144 -4.44 -17.21 3.28
N GLU A 145 -5.34 -16.25 3.04
CA GLU A 145 -6.07 -16.08 1.78
C GLU A 145 -6.09 -14.61 1.36
N GLY A 146 -6.12 -14.35 0.05
CA GLY A 146 -6.17 -12.99 -0.49
C GLY A 146 -4.89 -12.22 -0.18
N LEU A 147 -4.99 -11.15 0.61
CA LEU A 147 -3.82 -10.32 0.95
C LEU A 147 -2.91 -10.96 2.00
N ASN A 148 -3.43 -11.94 2.72
CA ASN A 148 -2.72 -12.71 3.71
C ASN A 148 -2.05 -13.94 3.10
N GLU A 149 -2.25 -14.21 1.81
CA GLU A 149 -1.64 -15.36 1.16
C GLU A 149 -0.11 -15.20 1.12
N ASP A 150 0.61 -16.28 1.42
CA ASP A 150 2.06 -16.32 1.25
C ASP A 150 2.46 -16.06 -0.22
N ILE A 151 3.31 -15.06 -0.45
CA ILE A 151 3.73 -14.65 -1.80
C ILE A 151 5.20 -14.95 -1.99
N GLY A 152 5.52 -15.88 -2.90
CA GLY A 152 6.89 -16.07 -3.34
C GLY A 152 7.19 -17.35 -4.11
N ILE A 153 8.47 -17.71 -4.11
CA ILE A 153 8.99 -18.90 -4.77
C ILE A 153 9.11 -20.00 -3.72
N PHE A 154 8.34 -21.07 -3.92
CA PHE A 154 8.38 -22.26 -3.08
C PHE A 154 8.98 -23.43 -3.85
N PRO A 155 9.71 -24.35 -3.18
CA PRO A 155 10.09 -25.61 -3.79
C PRO A 155 8.83 -26.37 -4.23
N ARG A 156 8.89 -27.04 -5.39
CA ARG A 156 7.79 -27.93 -5.80
C ARG A 156 7.53 -28.94 -4.68
N LYS A 157 6.32 -28.94 -4.13
CA LYS A 157 5.83 -30.04 -3.30
C LYS A 157 5.81 -31.27 -4.20
N THR A 158 6.67 -32.25 -3.95
CA THR A 158 6.56 -33.55 -4.62
C THR A 158 5.26 -34.18 -4.13
N THR A 159 4.24 -34.22 -4.98
CA THR A 159 2.99 -34.92 -4.67
C THR A 159 3.33 -36.38 -4.38
N SER A 160 3.28 -36.77 -3.11
CA SER A 160 3.28 -38.18 -2.71
C SER A 160 1.89 -38.73 -3.02
N ASN A 161 1.67 -39.11 -4.28
CA ASN A 161 0.53 -39.95 -4.64
C ASN A 161 0.75 -41.31 -3.99
N ASN A 162 -0.05 -41.62 -2.97
CA ASN A 162 -0.21 -42.96 -2.42
C ASN A 162 -1.50 -43.56 -3.00
#